data_AF-A0A540WUG8-F1
#
_entry.id   AF-A0A540WUG8-F1
#
_cell.length_a   1.000
_cell.length_b   1.000
_cell.length_c   1.000
_cell.angle_alpha   90.00
_cell.angle_beta   90.00
_cell.angle_gamma   90.00
#
_symmetry.space_group_name_H-M   'P 1'
#
loop_
_entity.id
_entity.type
_entity.pdbx_description
1 polymer ?
#
loop_
_entity_poly.entity_id
_entity_poly.type
_entity_poly.pdbx_seq_one_letter_code
_entity_poly.pdbx_strand_id
1 'polypeptide(L)'
;MLQVGTRGSDVTRLQKTLAKAGYNPGTADGIYGAKTKAAVTAYQKQHGLKADGVVGNNTGRSIFNSRNQDMWDGKPDGTKGPGGVPGNFPVNGTNRQKLDFASNLARQMGLTITSTTGGQHTPGSYHYKGRAIDVAGSPAKMAEYYTRLAGTKPTELFYDPKGGIKNGTPIGAIGGHGDHVHVAY
;
A
#
# COMPACT_ATOMS: atom_id res chain seq x y z
N MET A 1 -21.61 0.64 -3.78
CA MET A 1 -21.83 -0.84 -3.72
C MET A 1 -22.27 -1.30 -5.09
N LEU A 2 -21.70 -2.39 -5.63
CA LEU A 2 -22.10 -2.95 -6.93
C LEU A 2 -22.65 -4.36 -6.75
N GLN A 3 -23.75 -4.66 -7.42
CA GLN A 3 -24.42 -5.96 -7.39
C GLN A 3 -25.24 -6.18 -8.66
N VAL A 4 -25.83 -7.36 -8.81
CA VAL A 4 -26.71 -7.67 -9.95
C VAL A 4 -27.76 -6.57 -10.14
N GLY A 5 -27.90 -6.10 -11.38
CA GLY A 5 -28.80 -5.00 -11.75
C GLY A 5 -28.15 -3.61 -11.71
N THR A 6 -26.98 -3.46 -11.07
CA THR A 6 -26.21 -2.20 -11.13
C THR A 6 -25.70 -1.96 -12.55
N ARG A 7 -25.69 -0.70 -12.99
CA ARG A 7 -25.19 -0.29 -14.30
C ARG A 7 -24.32 0.96 -14.21
N GLY A 8 -23.40 1.14 -15.15
CA GLY A 8 -22.60 2.35 -15.30
C GLY A 8 -21.09 2.13 -15.34
N SER A 9 -20.34 3.23 -15.37
CA SER A 9 -18.89 3.25 -15.53
C SER A 9 -18.13 2.47 -14.45
N ASP A 10 -18.65 2.44 -13.22
CA ASP A 10 -18.07 1.65 -12.11
C ASP A 10 -18.14 0.14 -12.39
N VAL A 11 -19.22 -0.33 -13.03
CA VAL A 11 -19.36 -1.73 -13.44
C VAL A 11 -18.41 -2.04 -14.61
N THR A 12 -18.27 -1.12 -15.57
CA THR A 12 -17.28 -1.28 -16.65
C THR A 12 -15.87 -1.39 -16.10
N ARG A 13 -15.53 -0.56 -15.10
CA ARG A 13 -14.24 -0.61 -14.40
C ARG A 13 -14.05 -1.95 -13.69
N LEU A 14 -15.06 -2.43 -12.96
CA LEU A 14 -15.05 -3.75 -12.32
C LEU A 14 -14.76 -4.87 -13.32
N GLN A 15 -15.51 -4.93 -14.42
CA GLN A 15 -15.39 -5.95 -15.45
C GLN A 15 -13.97 -5.92 -16.08
N LYS A 16 -13.44 -4.74 -16.40
CA LYS A 16 -12.06 -4.62 -16.90
C LYS A 16 -11.02 -5.09 -15.90
N THR A 17 -11.19 -4.77 -14.62
CA THR A 17 -10.25 -5.19 -13.57
C THR A 17 -10.27 -6.70 -13.34
N LEU A 18 -11.46 -7.31 -13.27
CA LEU A 18 -11.61 -8.76 -13.13
C LEU A 18 -11.00 -9.52 -14.32
N ALA A 19 -11.24 -9.03 -15.55
CA ALA A 19 -10.64 -9.60 -16.75
C ALA A 19 -9.10 -9.56 -16.70
N LYS A 20 -8.52 -8.42 -16.30
CA LYS A 20 -7.07 -8.29 -16.10
C LYS A 20 -6.52 -9.19 -15.00
N ALA A 21 -7.32 -9.48 -13.99
CA ALA A 21 -6.96 -10.40 -12.90
C ALA A 21 -7.17 -11.89 -13.25
N GLY A 22 -7.55 -12.22 -14.49
CA GLY A 22 -7.69 -13.59 -14.98
C GLY A 22 -9.08 -14.22 -14.80
N TYR A 23 -10.06 -13.43 -14.36
CA TYR A 23 -11.45 -13.91 -14.24
C TYR A 23 -12.25 -13.55 -15.50
N ASN A 24 -13.37 -14.23 -15.74
CA ASN A 24 -14.23 -13.95 -16.90
C ASN A 24 -15.55 -13.27 -16.47
N PRO A 25 -15.62 -11.93 -16.42
CA PRO A 25 -16.84 -11.22 -16.07
C PRO A 25 -17.82 -11.04 -17.24
N GLY A 26 -17.48 -11.53 -18.44
CA GLY A 26 -18.14 -11.19 -19.70
C GLY A 26 -17.61 -9.89 -20.32
N THR A 27 -18.37 -9.34 -21.26
CA THR A 27 -18.04 -8.07 -21.91
C THR A 27 -18.05 -6.93 -20.89
N ALA A 28 -17.12 -5.98 -21.02
CA ALA A 28 -17.07 -4.79 -20.18
C ALA A 28 -18.10 -3.72 -20.61
N ASP A 29 -19.37 -4.11 -20.61
CA ASP A 29 -20.53 -3.32 -21.09
C ASP A 29 -21.13 -2.39 -20.03
N GLY A 30 -20.63 -2.44 -18.79
CA GLY A 30 -21.17 -1.66 -17.69
C GLY A 30 -22.47 -2.20 -17.11
N ILE A 31 -22.85 -3.45 -17.40
CA ILE A 31 -24.04 -4.11 -16.85
C ILE A 31 -23.63 -5.24 -15.92
N TYR A 32 -24.04 -5.16 -14.65
CA TYR A 32 -23.69 -6.18 -13.66
C TYR A 32 -24.64 -7.38 -13.82
N GLY A 33 -24.29 -8.28 -14.74
CA GLY A 33 -25.03 -9.50 -15.05
C GLY A 33 -24.52 -10.75 -14.32
N ALA A 34 -25.08 -11.90 -14.67
CA ALA A 34 -24.74 -13.20 -14.07
C ALA A 34 -23.25 -13.56 -14.22
N LYS A 35 -22.63 -13.25 -15.37
CA LYS A 35 -21.19 -13.48 -15.60
C LYS A 35 -20.32 -12.62 -14.68
N THR A 36 -20.66 -11.34 -14.52
CA THR A 36 -19.94 -10.44 -13.60
C THR A 36 -20.09 -10.90 -12.15
N LYS A 37 -21.30 -11.33 -11.73
CA LYS A 37 -21.49 -11.93 -10.40
C LYS A 37 -20.62 -13.16 -10.19
N ALA A 38 -20.61 -14.09 -11.14
CA ALA A 38 -19.81 -15.31 -11.07
C ALA A 38 -18.30 -15.00 -10.96
N ALA A 39 -17.79 -14.04 -11.73
CA ALA A 39 -16.41 -13.59 -11.65
C ALA A 39 -16.07 -12.94 -10.29
N VAL A 40 -16.96 -12.11 -9.74
CA VAL A 40 -16.79 -11.54 -8.39
C VAL A 40 -16.81 -12.63 -7.32
N THR A 41 -17.72 -13.59 -7.40
CA THR A 41 -17.77 -14.72 -6.46
C THR A 41 -16.51 -15.57 -6.52
N ALA A 42 -15.98 -15.85 -7.72
CA ALA A 42 -14.72 -16.57 -7.89
C ALA A 42 -13.55 -15.79 -7.28
N TYR A 43 -13.47 -14.49 -7.57
CA TYR A 43 -12.48 -13.59 -6.97
C TYR A 43 -12.57 -13.60 -5.44
N GLN A 44 -13.77 -13.43 -4.88
CA GLN A 44 -13.97 -13.44 -3.44
C GLN A 44 -13.51 -14.75 -2.79
N LYS A 45 -13.81 -15.92 -3.41
CA LYS A 45 -13.34 -17.22 -2.92
C LYS A 45 -11.82 -17.32 -2.91
N GLN A 46 -11.18 -16.93 -4.00
CA GLN A 46 -9.72 -16.99 -4.14
C GLN A 46 -9.01 -16.06 -3.16
N HIS A 47 -9.63 -14.94 -2.79
CA HIS A 47 -9.07 -13.93 -1.88
C HIS A 47 -9.60 -14.03 -0.43
N GLY A 48 -10.24 -15.13 -0.05
CA GLY A 48 -10.69 -15.36 1.34
C GLY A 48 -11.79 -14.39 1.82
N LEU A 49 -12.53 -13.78 0.90
CA LEU A 49 -13.65 -12.88 1.17
C LEU A 49 -14.98 -13.64 1.23
N LYS A 50 -16.00 -13.00 1.80
CA LYS A 50 -17.38 -13.50 1.72
C LYS A 50 -17.81 -13.59 0.25
N ALA A 51 -18.05 -14.81 -0.23
CA ALA A 51 -18.32 -15.12 -1.63
C ALA A 51 -19.81 -14.95 -2.02
N ASP A 52 -20.37 -13.76 -1.78
CA ASP A 52 -21.78 -13.45 -2.06
C ASP A 52 -22.03 -12.84 -3.46
N GLY A 53 -20.95 -12.54 -4.20
CA GLY A 53 -21.02 -11.90 -5.50
C GLY A 53 -21.39 -10.41 -5.45
N VAL A 54 -21.24 -9.78 -4.27
CA VAL A 54 -21.51 -8.35 -4.03
C VAL A 54 -20.20 -7.58 -3.82
N VAL A 55 -20.05 -6.47 -4.53
CA VAL A 55 -18.92 -5.55 -4.35
C VAL A 55 -19.28 -4.48 -3.32
N GLY A 56 -19.20 -4.87 -2.04
CA GLY A 56 -19.19 -3.96 -0.89
C GLY A 56 -17.81 -3.37 -0.61
N ASN A 57 -17.64 -2.66 0.51
CA ASN A 57 -16.37 -1.97 0.82
C ASN A 57 -15.15 -2.91 0.81
N ASN A 58 -15.26 -4.12 1.38
CA ASN A 58 -14.16 -5.07 1.45
C ASN A 58 -13.76 -5.60 0.07
N THR A 59 -14.73 -6.10 -0.71
CA THR A 59 -14.51 -6.57 -2.09
C THR A 59 -14.02 -5.44 -3.01
N GLY A 60 -14.58 -4.24 -2.87
CA GLY A 60 -14.20 -3.07 -3.67
C GLY A 60 -12.77 -2.62 -3.37
N ARG A 61 -12.41 -2.52 -2.09
CA ARG A 61 -11.02 -2.27 -1.68
C ARG A 61 -10.11 -3.36 -2.23
N SER A 62 -10.59 -4.60 -2.29
CA SER A 62 -9.83 -5.73 -2.78
C SER A 62 -9.50 -5.65 -4.26
N ILE A 63 -10.54 -5.54 -5.08
CA ILE A 63 -10.46 -5.53 -6.54
C ILE A 63 -9.82 -4.23 -7.06
N PHE A 64 -10.20 -3.07 -6.50
CA PHE A 64 -9.80 -1.79 -7.08
C PHE A 64 -8.48 -1.24 -6.54
N ASN A 65 -8.02 -1.73 -5.39
CA ASN A 65 -6.68 -1.44 -4.88
C ASN A 65 -5.73 -2.63 -5.07
N SER A 66 -5.93 -3.54 -6.03
CA SER A 66 -5.01 -4.68 -6.26
C SER A 66 -3.60 -4.32 -6.75
N ARG A 67 -3.14 -3.06 -6.58
CA ARG A 67 -1.70 -2.74 -6.49
C ARG A 67 -1.15 -2.86 -5.06
N ASN A 68 -2.02 -3.01 -4.06
CA ASN A 68 -1.72 -2.80 -2.64
C ASN A 68 -2.30 -3.88 -1.70
N GLN A 69 -2.89 -4.95 -2.24
CA GLN A 69 -3.68 -5.88 -1.41
C GLN A 69 -2.94 -7.12 -0.90
N ASP A 70 -1.64 -7.18 -1.11
CA ASP A 70 -0.75 -8.09 -0.36
C ASP A 70 -0.30 -7.45 0.99
N MET A 71 -0.91 -6.32 1.38
CA MET A 71 -0.48 -5.52 2.54
C MET A 71 -1.65 -5.21 3.45
N TRP A 72 -1.90 -6.17 4.35
CA TRP A 72 -2.57 -5.99 5.65
C TRP A 72 -4.08 -5.72 5.63
N ASP A 73 -4.87 -6.74 5.95
CA ASP A 73 -6.32 -6.69 6.19
C ASP A 73 -6.69 -6.26 7.62
N GLY A 74 -5.72 -5.77 8.40
CA GLY A 74 -5.95 -5.38 9.79
C GLY A 74 -6.10 -6.57 10.76
N LYS A 75 -5.94 -7.81 10.29
CA LYS A 75 -5.80 -8.97 11.18
C LYS A 75 -4.31 -9.15 11.50
N PRO A 76 -3.96 -9.60 12.71
CA PRO A 76 -2.62 -10.12 12.96
C PRO A 76 -2.45 -11.39 12.12
N ASP A 77 -2.04 -11.22 10.86
CA ASP A 77 -1.40 -12.26 10.06
C ASP A 77 -0.11 -12.65 10.80
N GLY A 78 0.01 -13.94 11.11
CA GLY A 78 1.12 -14.55 11.85
C GLY A 78 2.47 -14.52 11.12
N THR A 79 2.57 -13.93 9.92
CA THR A 79 3.84 -13.71 9.23
C THR A 79 4.31 -12.26 9.40
N LYS A 80 5.04 -11.98 10.49
CA LYS A 80 5.71 -10.68 10.64
C LYS A 80 6.80 -10.57 9.56
N GLY A 81 6.72 -9.55 8.70
CA GLY A 81 7.84 -9.16 7.85
C GLY A 81 9.06 -8.71 8.68
N PRO A 82 10.24 -8.52 8.07
CA PRO A 82 11.43 -8.06 8.80
C PRO A 82 11.16 -6.77 9.58
N GLY A 83 11.39 -6.76 10.89
CA GLY A 83 11.13 -5.58 11.73
C GLY A 83 9.71 -5.41 12.26
N GLY A 84 8.83 -6.41 12.11
CA GLY A 84 7.46 -6.30 12.61
C GLY A 84 6.55 -5.44 11.74
N VAL A 85 6.93 -5.15 10.49
CA VAL A 85 6.03 -4.61 9.48
C VAL A 85 4.87 -5.57 9.26
N PRO A 86 3.64 -5.05 9.31
CA PRO A 86 2.46 -5.84 8.97
C PRO A 86 2.34 -6.08 7.45
N GLY A 87 2.07 -7.32 7.03
CA GLY A 87 1.91 -7.72 5.63
C GLY A 87 3.21 -8.21 4.95
N ASN A 88 3.10 -8.67 3.70
CA ASN A 88 4.21 -9.30 2.97
C ASN A 88 5.18 -8.24 2.41
N PHE A 89 6.02 -7.65 3.27
CA PHE A 89 7.06 -6.72 2.82
C PHE A 89 7.95 -7.38 1.74
N PRO A 90 8.15 -6.77 0.56
CA PRO A 90 8.82 -7.42 -0.56
C PRO A 90 10.35 -7.42 -0.36
N VAL A 91 10.86 -8.33 0.48
CA VAL A 91 12.29 -8.44 0.84
C VAL A 91 13.21 -8.51 -0.38
N ASN A 92 12.82 -9.28 -1.38
CA ASN A 92 13.53 -9.46 -2.65
C ASN A 92 12.94 -8.60 -3.79
N GLY A 93 12.03 -7.70 -3.48
CA GLY A 93 11.45 -6.78 -4.45
C GLY A 93 12.38 -5.65 -4.83
N THR A 94 12.08 -5.02 -5.95
CA THR A 94 12.69 -3.78 -6.39
C THR A 94 12.50 -2.66 -5.36
N ASN A 95 13.36 -1.65 -5.39
CA ASN A 95 13.24 -0.48 -4.51
C ASN A 95 11.89 0.22 -4.66
N ARG A 96 11.34 0.23 -5.88
CA ARG A 96 9.99 0.76 -6.13
C ARG A 96 8.92 -0.02 -5.38
N GLN A 97 8.95 -1.35 -5.40
CA GLN A 97 7.97 -2.18 -4.68
C GLN A 97 8.07 -1.98 -3.16
N LYS A 98 9.28 -1.81 -2.62
CA LYS A 98 9.51 -1.50 -1.19
C LYS A 98 9.02 -0.10 -0.81
N LEU A 99 9.22 0.89 -1.68
CA LEU A 99 8.70 2.25 -1.48
C LEU A 99 7.18 2.33 -1.61
N ASP A 100 6.60 1.56 -2.54
CA ASP A 100 5.15 1.42 -2.67
C ASP A 100 4.56 0.81 -1.40
N PHE A 101 5.21 -0.22 -0.81
CA PHE A 101 4.85 -0.74 0.52
C PHE A 101 4.82 0.37 1.57
N ALA A 102 5.92 1.12 1.69
CA ALA A 102 6.06 2.17 2.70
C ALA A 102 4.99 3.27 2.53
N SER A 103 4.70 3.67 1.30
CA SER A 103 3.66 4.63 0.96
C SER A 103 2.27 4.14 1.38
N ASN A 104 1.99 2.85 1.18
CA ASN A 104 0.70 2.27 1.53
C ASN A 104 0.52 2.13 3.03
N LEU A 105 1.56 1.69 3.74
CA LEU A 105 1.56 1.64 5.19
C LEU A 105 1.27 3.02 5.80
N ALA A 106 1.91 4.07 5.28
CA ALA A 106 1.65 5.45 5.72
C ALA A 106 0.17 5.81 5.59
N ARG A 107 -0.42 5.60 4.41
CA ARG A 107 -1.85 5.87 4.16
C ARG A 107 -2.76 5.05 5.07
N GLN A 108 -2.43 3.78 5.33
CA GLN A 108 -3.21 2.92 6.23
C GLN A 108 -3.17 3.40 7.68
N MET A 109 -2.03 3.92 8.12
CA MET A 109 -1.88 4.53 9.45
C MET A 109 -2.56 5.90 9.53
N GLY A 110 -3.10 6.42 8.43
CA GLY A 110 -3.68 7.76 8.35
C GLY A 110 -2.62 8.85 8.46
N LEU A 111 -1.42 8.57 7.95
CA LEU A 111 -0.36 9.55 7.74
C LEU A 111 -0.48 10.14 6.34
N THR A 112 0.00 11.37 6.18
CA THR A 112 0.02 12.09 4.91
C THR A 112 1.40 11.96 4.28
N ILE A 113 1.44 11.60 3.00
CA ILE A 113 2.69 11.67 2.22
C ILE A 113 2.86 13.13 1.79
N THR A 114 3.88 13.79 2.32
CA THR A 114 4.14 15.23 2.13
C THR A 114 5.09 15.51 0.97
N SER A 115 5.95 14.55 0.63
CA SER A 115 6.78 14.61 -0.58
C SER A 115 7.02 13.22 -1.17
N THR A 116 7.09 13.17 -2.50
CA THR A 116 7.46 11.97 -3.29
C THR A 116 8.50 12.30 -4.35
N THR A 117 8.31 13.42 -5.03
CA THR A 117 9.20 14.01 -6.05
C THR A 117 8.91 15.50 -6.10
N GLY A 118 9.63 16.31 -5.32
CA GLY A 118 9.45 17.77 -5.31
C GLY A 118 9.87 18.41 -3.97
N GLY A 119 10.37 19.65 -4.03
CA GLY A 119 10.97 20.35 -2.89
C GLY A 119 12.47 20.60 -3.08
N GLN A 120 13.05 21.43 -2.21
CA GLN A 120 14.49 21.64 -2.16
C GLN A 120 15.13 20.49 -1.39
N HIS A 121 15.82 19.61 -2.10
CA HIS A 121 16.66 18.58 -1.51
C HIS A 121 18.11 18.78 -1.96
N THR A 122 19.05 18.20 -1.21
CA THR A 122 20.45 18.21 -1.60
C THR A 122 20.65 17.47 -2.93
N PRO A 123 21.60 17.92 -3.78
CA PRO A 123 21.96 17.20 -5.00
C PRO A 123 22.26 15.73 -4.72
N GLY A 124 21.67 14.83 -5.52
CA GLY A 124 21.85 13.38 -5.38
C GLY A 124 20.83 12.68 -4.46
N SER A 125 19.94 13.43 -3.81
CA SER A 125 18.84 12.92 -2.98
C SER A 125 18.01 11.83 -3.68
N TYR A 126 17.56 10.84 -2.92
CA TYR A 126 16.71 9.76 -3.41
C TYR A 126 15.31 10.21 -3.84
N HIS A 127 14.86 11.38 -3.38
CA HIS A 127 13.62 12.02 -3.84
C HIS A 127 13.66 12.29 -5.35
N TYR A 128 14.76 12.86 -5.87
CA TYR A 128 14.92 13.11 -7.31
C TYR A 128 15.01 11.83 -8.15
N LYS A 129 15.25 10.68 -7.50
CA LYS A 129 15.31 9.36 -8.13
C LYS A 129 13.98 8.60 -8.04
N GLY A 130 12.94 9.20 -7.42
CA GLY A 130 11.67 8.53 -7.13
C GLY A 130 11.83 7.33 -6.18
N ARG A 131 12.85 7.39 -5.32
CA ARG A 131 13.26 6.32 -4.39
C ARG A 131 13.00 6.66 -2.93
N ALA A 132 12.42 7.83 -2.65
CA ALA A 132 12.11 8.28 -1.31
C ALA A 132 10.70 8.88 -1.20
N ILE A 133 10.20 8.92 0.02
CA ILE A 133 8.99 9.65 0.41
C ILE A 133 9.22 10.32 1.78
N ASP A 134 8.54 11.44 1.99
CA ASP A 134 8.40 12.06 3.31
C ASP A 134 6.96 11.87 3.78
N VAL A 135 6.80 11.50 5.05
CA VAL A 135 5.52 11.16 5.66
C VAL A 135 5.33 11.93 6.95
N ALA A 136 4.23 12.66 7.09
CA ALA A 136 3.92 13.44 8.28
C ALA A 136 2.55 13.09 8.89
N GLY A 137 2.38 13.39 10.18
CA GLY A 137 1.14 13.20 10.91
C GLY A 137 1.35 13.35 12.42
N SER A 138 0.53 12.70 13.24
CA SER A 138 0.73 12.75 14.70
C SER A 138 2.07 12.09 15.09
N PRO A 139 2.83 12.65 16.06
CA PRO A 139 4.10 12.08 16.50
C PRO A 139 4.05 10.59 16.86
N ALA A 140 2.97 10.15 17.54
CA ALA A 140 2.80 8.74 17.91
C ALA A 140 2.75 7.81 16.68
N LYS A 141 1.98 8.16 15.66
CA LYS A 141 1.87 7.39 14.41
C LYS A 141 3.16 7.43 13.60
N MET A 142 3.86 8.56 13.56
CA MET A 142 5.17 8.67 12.90
C MET A 142 6.22 7.79 13.58
N ALA A 143 6.26 7.81 14.91
CA ALA A 143 7.14 6.94 15.69
C ALA A 143 6.84 5.46 15.45
N GLU A 144 5.57 5.08 15.37
CA GLU A 144 5.17 3.71 15.05
C GLU A 144 5.53 3.32 13.60
N TYR A 145 5.30 4.22 12.64
CA TYR A 145 5.64 4.02 11.24
C TYR A 145 7.15 3.80 11.06
N TYR A 146 7.97 4.64 11.70
CA TYR A 146 9.42 4.48 11.77
C TYR A 146 9.79 3.09 12.33
N THR A 147 9.26 2.73 13.51
CA THR A 147 9.61 1.46 14.16
C THR A 147 9.27 0.25 13.29
N ARG A 148 8.14 0.28 12.58
CA ARG A 148 7.75 -0.80 11.65
C ARG A 148 8.76 -0.93 10.50
N LEU A 149 9.19 0.18 9.90
CA LEU A 149 10.12 0.16 8.76
C LEU A 149 11.58 -0.09 9.16
N ALA A 150 11.98 0.10 10.41
CA ALA A 150 13.38 -0.03 10.81
C ALA A 150 14.02 -1.39 10.46
N GLY A 151 13.26 -2.49 10.58
CA GLY A 151 13.79 -3.83 10.29
C GLY A 151 13.71 -4.27 8.82
N THR A 152 13.19 -3.44 7.93
CA THR A 152 13.14 -3.75 6.47
C THR A 152 14.46 -3.46 5.75
N LYS A 153 15.47 -2.96 6.48
CA LYS A 153 16.77 -2.51 5.97
C LYS A 153 16.65 -1.45 4.87
N PRO A 154 16.02 -0.30 5.16
CA PRO A 154 15.94 0.80 4.20
C PRO A 154 17.33 1.38 3.91
N THR A 155 17.45 2.02 2.75
CA THR A 155 18.67 2.78 2.38
C THR A 155 18.79 4.00 3.28
N GLU A 156 17.68 4.69 3.52
CA GLU A 156 17.58 5.80 4.49
C GLU A 156 16.25 5.69 5.23
N LEU A 157 16.26 5.90 6.55
CA LEU A 157 15.05 6.08 7.36
C LEU A 157 15.35 7.04 8.50
N PHE A 158 14.73 8.21 8.49
CA PHE A 158 15.07 9.29 9.41
C PHE A 158 13.84 9.83 10.11
N TYR A 159 13.94 9.97 11.43
CA TYR A 159 12.99 10.67 12.28
C TYR A 159 13.72 11.07 13.56
N ASP A 160 14.03 12.35 13.74
CA ASP A 160 14.96 12.81 14.77
C ASP A 160 14.62 12.33 16.21
N PRO A 161 13.34 12.26 16.64
CA PRO A 161 12.99 11.69 17.95
C PRO A 161 13.38 10.21 18.14
N LYS A 162 13.66 9.49 17.05
CA LYS A 162 14.11 8.08 17.03
C LYS A 162 15.55 7.91 16.52
N GLY A 163 16.12 8.94 15.87
CA GLY A 163 17.40 8.88 15.17
C GLY A 163 17.26 8.48 13.70
N GLY A 164 18.36 8.04 13.10
CA GLY A 164 18.40 7.65 11.69
C GLY A 164 18.82 6.20 11.49
N ILE A 165 18.55 5.68 10.30
CA ILE A 165 19.12 4.43 9.79
C ILE A 165 19.65 4.73 8.39
N LYS A 166 20.89 4.32 8.11
CA LYS A 166 21.51 4.43 6.79
C LYS A 166 22.09 3.08 6.37
N ASN A 167 21.68 2.58 5.21
CA ASN A 167 22.05 1.24 4.72
C ASN A 167 21.79 0.13 5.75
N GLY A 168 20.68 0.22 6.48
CA GLY A 168 20.34 -0.72 7.56
C GLY A 168 21.11 -0.54 8.88
N THR A 169 22.04 0.41 8.97
CA THR A 169 22.80 0.69 10.18
C THR A 169 22.20 1.88 10.94
N PRO A 170 21.86 1.73 12.24
CA PRO A 170 21.42 2.85 13.06
C PRO A 170 22.49 3.94 13.17
N ILE A 171 22.04 5.18 13.10
CA ILE A 171 22.81 6.40 13.30
C ILE A 171 22.07 7.33 14.27
N GLY A 172 22.75 8.34 14.80
CA GLY A 172 22.12 9.37 15.62
C GLY A 172 21.10 10.21 14.85
N ALA A 173 20.52 11.20 15.54
CA ALA A 173 19.71 12.24 14.87
C ALA A 173 20.55 12.98 13.83
N ILE A 174 19.92 13.33 12.72
CA ILE A 174 20.57 14.04 11.61
C ILE A 174 20.13 15.49 11.50
N GLY A 175 19.06 15.88 12.21
CA GLY A 175 18.49 17.21 12.19
C GLY A 175 17.50 17.38 11.03
N GLY A 176 16.54 18.29 11.21
CA GLY A 176 15.56 18.64 10.19
C GLY A 176 14.46 17.61 9.93
N HIS A 177 14.38 16.53 10.72
CA HIS A 177 13.40 15.44 10.58
C HIS A 177 12.56 15.28 11.86
N GLY A 178 12.19 16.41 12.50
CA GLY A 178 11.40 16.41 13.73
C GLY A 178 9.88 16.29 13.52
N ASP A 179 9.40 16.73 12.36
CA ASP A 179 7.98 16.87 12.01
C ASP A 179 7.50 15.87 10.94
N HIS A 180 8.42 15.12 10.34
CA HIS A 180 8.14 14.09 9.34
C HIS A 180 9.11 12.91 9.47
N VAL A 181 8.73 11.78 8.88
CA VAL A 181 9.60 10.61 8.68
C VAL A 181 10.02 10.56 7.22
N HIS A 182 11.32 10.56 6.98
CA HIS A 182 11.90 10.31 5.65
C HIS A 182 12.17 8.81 5.49
N VAL A 183 11.85 8.22 4.34
CA VAL A 183 12.26 6.85 3.99
C VAL A 183 12.68 6.74 2.53
N ALA A 184 13.77 6.00 2.29
CA ALA A 184 14.25 5.65 0.97
C ALA A 184 14.64 4.16 0.87
N TYR A 185 14.35 3.54 -0.27
CA TYR A 185 14.78 2.18 -0.64
C TYR A 185 15.66 2.19 -1.87
#